data_AF-A0A3R7YMQ3-F1
#
_entry.id   AF-A0A3R7YMQ3-F1
#
_cell.length_a   1.000
_cell.length_b   1.000
_cell.length_c   1.000
_cell.angle_alpha   90.00
_cell.angle_beta   90.00
_cell.angle_gamma   90.00
#
_symmetry.space_group_name_H-M   'P 1'
#
loop_
_entity.id
_entity.type
_entity.pdbx_description
1 polymer ?
#
loop_
_entity_poly.entity_id
_entity_poly.type
_entity_poly.pdbx_seq_one_letter_code
_entity_poly.pdbx_strand_id
1 'polypeptide(L)'
;MDYLTKTGRRFKHFPMARYAVDVTFQQTNAPAVSFGEKKVFFSKKHGQYGVKVEVSVLPNGLALNVTSAVPGSVSDITICDFNSDFHLEHLQKAGNDGEAVYAGPLSGEYPDSWALLADKGYQGLHRRLRAITPMKRPAGGLLSLEDMTNNDKIASDRVVVENFFGRLKTLWAVASETYTWKRENYDLFFQACVAFTNVHIKFLPLRDEDGHNLNRYVNRMLSSGEKKKGSRASSVKKYREKRKRRLDLFLPNGENDHVSQGVEFFDDSDGSNF
;
A
#
# COMPACT_ATOMS: atom_id res chain seq x y z
N MET A 1 -6.84 22.88 21.99
CA MET A 1 -7.62 22.52 20.79
C MET A 1 -8.16 23.70 19.99
N ASP A 2 -8.44 24.86 20.59
CA ASP A 2 -8.85 26.09 19.87
C ASP A 2 -7.93 26.51 18.71
N TYR A 3 -6.62 26.27 18.83
CA TYR A 3 -5.66 26.56 17.77
C TYR A 3 -5.83 25.65 16.55
N LEU A 4 -6.24 24.39 16.72
CA LEU A 4 -6.39 23.42 15.62
C LEU A 4 -7.70 23.66 14.84
N THR A 5 -8.77 24.10 15.52
CA THR A 5 -10.05 24.49 14.90
C THR A 5 -9.92 25.80 14.10
N LYS A 6 -9.13 26.76 14.59
CA LYS A 6 -8.92 28.07 13.93
C LYS A 6 -7.89 28.04 12.78
N THR A 7 -7.11 26.98 12.59
CA THR A 7 -5.99 26.92 11.62
C THR A 7 -6.15 25.91 10.47
N GLY A 8 -7.34 25.33 10.27
CA GLY A 8 -7.61 24.42 9.14
C GLY A 8 -6.90 23.05 9.26
N ARG A 9 -6.70 22.55 10.48
CA ARG A 9 -5.93 21.32 10.77
C ARG A 9 -6.82 20.11 11.11
N ARG A 10 -8.04 20.05 10.57
CA ARG A 10 -8.98 18.94 10.79
C ARG A 10 -9.52 18.44 9.46
N PHE A 11 -9.82 17.16 9.42
CA PHE A 11 -10.58 16.56 8.33
C PHE A 11 -12.03 17.05 8.35
N LYS A 12 -12.64 17.14 7.17
CA LYS A 12 -13.96 17.75 6.98
C LYS A 12 -15.07 16.85 7.51
N HIS A 13 -14.97 15.55 7.26
CA HIS A 13 -15.99 14.57 7.61
C HIS A 13 -15.64 13.78 8.88
N PHE A 14 -14.34 13.60 9.15
CA PHE A 14 -13.86 12.88 10.33
C PHE A 14 -12.97 13.76 11.22
N PRO A 15 -13.53 14.78 11.92
CA PRO A 15 -12.76 15.71 12.74
C PRO A 15 -12.03 15.05 13.93
N MET A 16 -12.40 13.82 14.29
CA MET A 16 -11.70 13.01 15.28
C MET A 16 -10.47 12.28 14.72
N ALA A 17 -10.25 12.28 13.41
CA ALA A 17 -9.07 11.69 12.82
C ALA A 17 -7.89 12.68 12.85
N ARG A 18 -6.72 12.20 13.29
CA ARG A 18 -5.52 13.01 13.44
C ARG A 18 -4.69 13.10 12.16
N TYR A 19 -4.63 12.00 11.41
CA TYR A 19 -3.93 11.89 10.14
C TYR A 19 -4.51 10.76 9.29
N ALA A 20 -4.21 10.79 7.99
CA ALA A 20 -4.41 9.69 7.07
C ALA A 20 -3.10 8.91 6.90
N VAL A 21 -3.18 7.59 6.79
CA VAL A 21 -2.02 6.72 6.58
C VAL A 21 -2.17 5.97 5.26
N ASP A 22 -1.07 5.85 4.53
CA ASP A 22 -1.02 4.98 3.36
C ASP A 22 0.43 4.55 3.07
N VAL A 23 0.58 3.52 2.23
CA VAL A 23 1.85 2.93 1.85
C VAL A 23 2.11 3.22 0.38
N THR A 24 3.30 3.73 0.09
CA THR A 24 3.77 3.89 -1.28
C THR A 24 4.73 2.76 -1.67
N PHE A 25 4.57 2.25 -2.89
CA PHE A 25 5.51 1.30 -3.48
C PHE A 25 6.52 2.03 -4.35
N GLN A 26 7.78 1.61 -4.25
CA GLN A 26 8.87 2.08 -5.08
C GLN A 26 9.57 0.90 -5.74
N GLN A 27 9.58 0.91 -7.07
CA GLN A 27 10.31 -0.11 -7.85
C GLN A 27 11.81 -0.02 -7.54
N THR A 28 12.45 -1.18 -7.38
CA THR A 28 13.90 -1.30 -7.29
C THR A 28 14.43 -2.26 -8.35
N ASN A 29 15.74 -2.33 -8.51
CA ASN A 29 16.37 -3.45 -9.20
C ASN A 29 16.03 -4.77 -8.50
N ALA A 30 15.98 -5.85 -9.28
CA ALA A 30 15.90 -7.18 -8.71
C ALA A 30 17.19 -7.45 -7.91
N PRO A 31 17.11 -7.79 -6.62
CA PRO A 31 18.28 -8.13 -5.84
C PRO A 31 19.08 -9.26 -6.51
N ALA A 32 20.40 -9.09 -6.63
CA ALA A 32 21.33 -10.08 -7.20
C ALA A 32 21.68 -11.17 -6.17
N VAL A 33 20.64 -11.80 -5.63
CA VAL A 33 20.71 -12.82 -4.57
C VAL A 33 19.91 -14.06 -4.99
N SER A 34 19.83 -15.07 -4.13
CA SER A 34 19.09 -16.30 -4.42
C SER A 34 17.62 -16.02 -4.72
N PHE A 35 16.95 -16.97 -5.39
CA PHE A 35 15.53 -16.79 -5.73
C PHE A 35 14.64 -16.59 -4.49
N GLY A 36 14.92 -17.31 -3.41
CA GLY A 36 14.21 -17.16 -2.13
C GLY A 36 14.34 -15.74 -1.58
N GLU A 37 15.56 -15.22 -1.54
CA GLU A 37 15.87 -13.90 -0.99
C GLU A 37 15.34 -12.75 -1.84
N LYS A 38 15.28 -12.88 -3.17
CA LYS A 38 14.70 -11.82 -4.02
C LYS A 38 13.16 -11.84 -4.02
N LYS A 39 12.53 -13.00 -3.79
CA LYS A 39 11.05 -13.17 -3.85
C LYS A 39 10.33 -12.25 -2.86
N VAL A 40 10.90 -11.98 -1.70
CA VAL A 40 10.32 -11.08 -0.68
C VAL A 40 10.22 -9.62 -1.15
N PHE A 41 10.98 -9.23 -2.16
CA PHE A 41 10.87 -7.89 -2.74
C PHE A 41 9.79 -7.80 -3.83
N PHE A 42 9.22 -8.93 -4.25
CA PHE A 42 8.27 -8.96 -5.35
C PHE A 42 6.85 -8.58 -4.89
N SER A 43 6.35 -7.46 -5.38
CA SER A 43 4.97 -7.04 -5.16
C SER A 43 4.04 -7.72 -6.18
N LYS A 44 3.13 -8.58 -5.73
CA LYS A 44 2.13 -9.22 -6.60
C LYS A 44 1.22 -8.20 -7.30
N LYS A 45 0.81 -7.16 -6.56
CA LYS A 45 -0.01 -6.02 -7.02
C LYS A 45 0.66 -5.34 -8.22
N HIS A 46 1.91 -4.94 -8.08
CA HIS A 46 2.63 -4.20 -9.12
C HIS A 46 3.34 -5.09 -10.15
N GLY A 47 3.52 -6.38 -9.88
CA GLY A 47 4.25 -7.30 -10.76
C GLY A 47 5.75 -7.00 -10.86
N GLN A 48 6.31 -6.35 -9.85
CA GLN A 48 7.67 -5.81 -9.87
C GLN A 48 8.37 -6.00 -8.52
N TYR A 49 9.70 -6.02 -8.54
CA TYR A 49 10.52 -5.93 -7.34
C TYR A 49 10.57 -4.49 -6.84
N GLY A 50 10.50 -4.33 -5.53
CA GLY A 50 10.57 -3.01 -4.93
C GLY A 50 10.51 -3.05 -3.42
N VAL A 51 10.39 -1.85 -2.86
CA VAL A 51 10.21 -1.61 -1.44
C VAL A 51 8.93 -0.83 -1.20
N LYS A 52 8.48 -0.85 0.05
CA LYS A 52 7.30 -0.13 0.51
C LYS A 52 7.65 0.71 1.72
N VAL A 53 7.02 1.87 1.80
CA VAL A 53 7.16 2.81 2.92
C VAL A 53 5.78 3.31 3.30
N GLU A 54 5.47 3.30 4.59
CA GLU A 54 4.27 3.94 5.12
C GLU A 54 4.55 5.41 5.44
N VAL A 55 3.59 6.28 5.13
CA VAL A 55 3.63 7.70 5.49
C VAL A 55 2.31 8.09 6.14
N SER A 56 2.40 8.78 7.28
CA SER A 56 1.27 9.39 7.98
C SER A 56 1.19 10.87 7.63
N VAL A 57 0.06 11.35 7.11
CA VAL A 57 -0.11 12.73 6.61
C VAL A 57 -1.26 13.43 7.33
N LEU A 58 -0.97 14.62 7.85
CA LEU A 58 -1.93 15.48 8.55
C LEU A 58 -2.95 16.11 7.57
N PRO A 59 -4.10 16.61 8.07
CA PRO A 59 -5.10 17.28 7.23
C PRO A 59 -4.57 18.49 6.45
N ASN A 60 -3.52 19.14 6.95
CA ASN A 60 -2.87 20.26 6.26
C ASN A 60 -1.87 19.84 5.18
N GLY A 61 -1.78 18.54 4.87
CA GLY A 61 -0.89 17.99 3.86
C GLY A 61 0.52 17.67 4.32
N LEU A 62 0.90 17.97 5.57
CA LEU A 62 2.25 17.69 6.04
C LEU A 62 2.38 16.24 6.50
N ALA A 63 3.43 15.55 6.06
CA ALA A 63 3.80 14.24 6.59
C ALA A 63 4.30 14.39 8.04
N LEU A 64 3.69 13.63 8.94
CA LEU A 64 4.04 13.52 10.35
C LEU A 64 5.10 12.42 10.58
N ASN A 65 4.99 11.32 9.85
CA ASN A 65 5.85 10.15 10.00
C ASN A 65 6.13 9.47 8.66
N VAL A 66 7.28 8.79 8.60
CA VAL A 66 7.70 7.95 7.49
C VAL A 66 8.48 6.76 8.07
N THR A 67 8.08 5.54 7.72
CA THR A 67 8.75 4.33 8.22
C THR A 67 10.05 4.05 7.46
N SER A 68 10.88 3.15 8.00
CA SER A 68 11.90 2.48 7.20
C SER A 68 11.29 1.65 6.07
N ALA A 69 12.05 1.49 4.99
CA ALA A 69 11.61 0.73 3.84
C ALA A 69 11.58 -0.77 4.12
N VAL A 70 10.46 -1.40 3.77
CA VAL A 70 10.28 -2.84 3.87
C VAL A 70 10.21 -3.50 2.49
N PRO A 71 10.43 -4.82 2.37
CA PRO A 71 10.30 -5.53 1.11
C PRO A 71 8.90 -5.42 0.48
N GLY A 72 8.84 -5.34 -0.86
CA GLY A 72 7.60 -5.11 -1.60
C GLY A 72 6.52 -6.20 -1.51
N SER A 73 6.84 -7.39 -0.97
CA SER A 73 5.84 -8.44 -0.71
C SER A 73 5.07 -8.23 0.60
N VAL A 74 5.57 -7.41 1.52
CA VAL A 74 4.92 -7.15 2.81
C VAL A 74 3.58 -6.45 2.55
N SER A 75 2.53 -6.88 3.25
CA SER A 75 1.19 -6.30 3.11
C SER A 75 1.12 -4.94 3.79
N ASP A 76 0.27 -4.03 3.29
CA ASP A 76 0.23 -2.65 3.79
C ASP A 76 -0.22 -2.61 5.27
N ILE A 77 -1.19 -3.46 5.67
CA ILE A 77 -1.61 -3.61 7.07
C ILE A 77 -0.49 -4.14 7.96
N THR A 78 0.35 -5.07 7.49
CA THR A 78 1.49 -5.57 8.27
C THR A 78 2.53 -4.47 8.53
N ILE A 79 2.70 -3.53 7.59
CA ILE A 79 3.60 -2.38 7.78
C ILE A 79 3.06 -1.48 8.91
N CYS A 80 1.77 -1.18 8.86
CA CYS A 80 1.09 -0.40 9.90
C CYS A 80 1.14 -1.10 11.27
N ASP A 81 1.00 -2.42 11.30
CA ASP A 81 1.14 -3.22 12.51
C ASP A 81 2.55 -3.14 13.11
N PHE A 82 3.59 -3.15 12.29
CA PHE A 82 4.97 -2.93 12.74
C PHE A 82 5.21 -1.50 13.22
N ASN A 83 4.46 -0.52 12.69
CA ASN A 83 4.51 0.89 13.11
C ASN A 83 3.52 1.22 14.26
N SER A 84 2.98 0.20 14.94
CA SER A 84 1.92 0.38 15.94
C SER A 84 2.33 1.23 17.14
N ASP A 85 3.58 1.18 17.60
CA ASP A 85 4.05 2.00 18.72
C ASP A 85 3.93 3.50 18.43
N PHE A 86 4.36 3.91 17.23
CA PHE A 86 4.21 5.29 16.75
C PHE A 86 2.73 5.69 16.74
N HIS A 87 1.85 4.82 16.23
CA HIS A 87 0.42 5.11 16.15
C HIS A 87 -0.24 5.20 17.53
N LEU A 88 0.07 4.29 18.44
CA LEU A 88 -0.49 4.30 19.80
C LEU A 88 -0.10 5.59 20.54
N GLU A 89 1.17 5.96 20.47
CA GLU A 89 1.67 7.20 21.07
C GLU A 89 0.99 8.45 20.46
N HIS A 90 0.96 8.53 19.12
CA HIS A 90 0.46 9.72 18.44
C HIS A 90 -1.06 9.81 18.38
N LEU A 91 -1.79 8.72 18.63
CA LEU A 91 -3.24 8.75 18.75
C LEU A 91 -3.72 8.95 20.18
N GLN A 92 -2.87 8.84 21.20
CA GLN A 92 -3.27 9.09 22.58
C GLN A 92 -3.79 10.53 22.75
N LYS A 93 -4.99 10.67 23.33
CA LYS A 93 -5.55 11.97 23.72
C LYS A 93 -4.86 12.49 24.98
N ALA A 94 -4.65 13.80 25.06
CA ALA A 94 -4.29 14.42 26.33
C ALA A 94 -5.54 14.55 27.22
N GLY A 95 -5.36 14.58 28.55
CA GLY A 95 -6.46 14.57 29.53
C GLY A 95 -7.50 15.70 29.37
N ASN A 96 -7.18 16.77 28.64
CA ASN A 96 -8.08 17.89 28.36
C ASN A 96 -8.74 17.84 26.96
N ASP A 97 -8.50 16.80 26.17
CA ASP A 97 -9.06 16.64 24.81
C ASP A 97 -10.46 15.98 24.80
N GLY A 98 -11.05 15.77 25.98
CA GLY A 98 -12.34 15.10 26.20
C GLY A 98 -13.58 15.95 25.87
N GLU A 99 -13.67 16.54 24.68
CA GLU A 99 -14.96 17.08 24.22
C GLU A 99 -15.83 15.97 23.59
N ALA A 100 -17.11 15.94 23.96
CA ALA A 100 -18.14 15.09 23.33
C ALA A 100 -18.25 15.29 21.80
N VAL A 101 -17.73 16.40 21.26
CA VAL A 101 -17.67 16.75 19.83
C VAL A 101 -16.81 15.76 19.02
N TYR A 102 -15.93 14.99 19.66
CA TYR A 102 -15.08 13.98 19.00
C TYR A 102 -15.60 12.54 19.12
N ALA A 103 -16.85 12.39 19.60
CA ALA A 103 -17.57 11.13 19.51
C ALA A 103 -17.76 10.76 18.03
N GLY A 104 -17.45 9.52 17.69
CA GLY A 104 -17.50 9.02 16.31
C GLY A 104 -17.20 7.52 16.29
N PRO A 105 -16.94 6.95 15.11
CA PRO A 105 -16.67 5.53 14.99
C PRO A 105 -15.62 5.05 16.01
N LEU A 106 -15.91 3.89 16.62
CA LEU A 106 -15.04 3.20 17.59
C LEU A 106 -14.69 4.01 18.86
N SER A 107 -15.45 5.07 19.17
CA SER A 107 -15.21 5.88 20.39
C SER A 107 -15.45 5.12 21.70
N GLY A 108 -16.38 4.16 21.72
CA GLY A 108 -16.61 3.31 22.90
C GLY A 108 -15.47 2.31 23.14
N GLU A 109 -14.87 1.78 22.07
CA GLU A 109 -13.75 0.84 22.14
C GLU A 109 -12.41 1.54 22.43
N TYR A 110 -12.26 2.77 21.93
CA TYR A 110 -11.05 3.58 22.08
C TYR A 110 -11.39 4.99 22.59
N PRO A 111 -11.85 5.13 23.85
CA PRO A 111 -12.30 6.42 24.40
C PRO A 111 -11.17 7.46 24.45
N ASP A 112 -9.97 7.01 24.80
CA ASP A 112 -8.79 7.86 24.99
C ASP A 112 -7.94 8.02 23.73
N SER A 113 -8.45 7.61 22.56
CA SER A 113 -7.71 7.63 21.30
C SER A 113 -8.36 8.54 20.25
N TRP A 114 -7.54 9.32 19.55
CA TRP A 114 -7.84 9.89 18.26
C TRP A 114 -7.95 8.80 17.20
N ALA A 115 -8.61 9.08 16.08
CA ALA A 115 -8.69 8.14 14.97
C ALA A 115 -7.55 8.36 13.95
N LEU A 116 -7.29 7.33 13.14
CA LEU A 116 -6.57 7.49 11.88
C LEU A 116 -7.49 7.11 10.71
N LEU A 117 -7.26 7.72 9.54
CA LEU A 117 -7.90 7.30 8.29
C LEU A 117 -6.95 6.38 7.52
N ALA A 118 -7.47 5.27 6.98
CA ALA A 118 -6.68 4.37 6.16
C ALA A 118 -7.49 3.87 4.95
N ASP A 119 -6.79 3.36 3.94
CA ASP A 119 -7.43 2.73 2.78
C ASP A 119 -8.17 1.43 3.18
N LYS A 120 -9.04 0.97 2.28
CA LYS A 120 -9.75 -0.30 2.38
C LYS A 120 -8.80 -1.51 2.48
N GLY A 121 -7.54 -1.40 2.04
CA GLY A 121 -6.53 -2.46 2.25
C GLY A 121 -6.21 -2.77 3.72
N TYR A 122 -6.55 -1.87 4.66
CA TYR A 122 -6.24 -1.96 6.09
C TYR A 122 -7.39 -2.56 6.92
N GLN A 123 -8.27 -3.36 6.29
CA GLN A 123 -9.32 -4.06 7.02
C GLN A 123 -8.74 -4.95 8.13
N GLY A 124 -9.27 -4.80 9.35
CA GLY A 124 -8.76 -5.48 10.54
C GLY A 124 -7.93 -4.58 11.47
N LEU A 125 -7.45 -3.43 11.00
CA LEU A 125 -6.67 -2.50 11.82
C LEU A 125 -7.47 -1.93 13.02
N HIS A 126 -8.80 -1.88 12.88
CA HIS A 126 -9.74 -1.49 13.94
C HIS A 126 -9.65 -2.36 15.20
N ARG A 127 -9.04 -3.55 15.13
CA ARG A 127 -8.85 -4.43 16.30
C ARG A 127 -7.73 -3.95 17.24
N ARG A 128 -6.85 -3.07 16.76
CA ARG A 128 -5.66 -2.60 17.50
C ARG A 128 -5.63 -1.09 17.65
N LEU A 129 -6.15 -0.36 16.67
CA LEU A 129 -6.15 1.10 16.63
C LEU A 129 -7.57 1.59 16.33
N ARG A 130 -7.86 2.85 16.68
CA ARG A 130 -9.09 3.53 16.26
C ARG A 130 -9.03 3.90 14.77
N ALA A 131 -8.98 2.90 13.90
CA ALA A 131 -8.81 3.05 12.47
C ALA A 131 -10.16 3.12 11.74
N ILE A 132 -10.37 4.20 10.98
CA ILE A 132 -11.54 4.39 10.13
C ILE A 132 -11.15 3.99 8.70
N THR A 133 -11.79 2.94 8.19
CA THR A 133 -11.56 2.41 6.84
C THR A 133 -12.88 2.28 6.08
N PRO A 134 -12.87 2.39 4.74
CA PRO A 134 -14.08 2.18 3.94
C PRO A 134 -14.65 0.78 4.11
N MET A 135 -15.97 0.65 4.23
CA MET A 135 -16.65 -0.63 4.35
C MET A 135 -16.42 -1.49 3.09
N LYS A 136 -16.07 -2.76 3.31
CA LYS A 136 -15.97 -3.75 2.23
C LYS A 136 -17.38 -4.18 1.82
N ARG A 137 -17.59 -4.28 0.51
CA ARG A 137 -18.81 -4.83 -0.07
C ARG A 137 -18.99 -6.26 0.47
N PRO A 138 -20.16 -6.62 1.05
CA PRO A 138 -20.40 -7.97 1.53
C PRO A 138 -20.39 -8.97 0.37
N ALA A 139 -20.05 -10.22 0.67
CA ALA A 139 -20.03 -11.29 -0.32
C ALA A 139 -21.43 -11.44 -0.95
N GLY A 140 -21.54 -11.26 -2.27
CA GLY A 140 -22.80 -11.36 -3.01
C GLY A 140 -23.80 -10.21 -2.80
N GLY A 141 -23.50 -9.22 -1.95
CA GLY A 141 -24.40 -8.11 -1.63
C GLY A 141 -23.99 -6.79 -2.25
N LEU A 142 -24.82 -5.76 -2.08
CA LEU A 142 -24.49 -4.35 -2.37
C LEU A 142 -24.17 -3.62 -1.05
N LEU A 143 -23.40 -2.54 -1.14
CA LEU A 143 -23.30 -1.59 -0.03
C LEU A 143 -24.62 -0.81 0.06
N SER A 144 -25.04 -0.46 1.27
CA SER A 144 -26.16 0.46 1.43
C SER A 144 -25.77 1.84 0.91
N LEU A 145 -26.77 2.68 0.60
CA LEU A 145 -26.51 4.07 0.19
C LEU A 145 -25.78 4.85 1.29
N GLU A 146 -26.04 4.53 2.56
CA GLU A 146 -25.37 5.12 3.71
C GLU A 146 -23.89 4.72 3.77
N ASP A 147 -23.59 3.44 3.58
CA ASP A 147 -22.20 2.94 3.54
C ASP A 147 -21.42 3.51 2.36
N MET A 148 -22.06 3.64 1.20
CA MET A 148 -21.46 4.29 0.04
C MET A 148 -21.12 5.75 0.33
N THR A 149 -22.09 6.50 0.89
CA THR A 149 -21.90 7.90 1.28
C THR A 149 -20.80 8.04 2.33
N ASN A 150 -20.73 7.12 3.29
CA ASN A 150 -19.67 7.11 4.30
C ASN A 150 -18.30 6.78 3.69
N ASN A 151 -18.24 5.83 2.77
CA ASN A 151 -17.01 5.51 2.03
C ASN A 151 -16.51 6.71 1.21
N ASP A 152 -17.42 7.46 0.58
CA ASP A 152 -17.07 8.67 -0.17
C ASP A 152 -16.51 9.75 0.75
N LYS A 153 -17.09 9.94 1.94
CA LYS A 153 -16.55 10.84 2.98
C LYS A 153 -15.15 10.40 3.41
N ILE A 154 -14.93 9.10 3.62
CA ILE A 154 -13.62 8.56 4.03
C ILE A 154 -12.61 8.80 2.92
N ALA A 155 -12.96 8.50 1.67
CA ALA A 155 -12.10 8.75 0.51
C ALA A 155 -11.75 10.24 0.36
N SER A 156 -12.74 11.13 0.55
CA SER A 156 -12.54 12.58 0.47
C SER A 156 -11.55 13.12 1.50
N ASP A 157 -11.60 12.64 2.76
CA ASP A 157 -10.65 13.10 3.77
C ASP A 157 -9.28 12.40 3.63
N ARG A 158 -9.27 11.11 3.28
CA ARG A 158 -8.06 10.31 3.06
C ARG A 158 -7.20 10.82 1.92
N VAL A 159 -7.78 11.43 0.88
CA VAL A 159 -7.09 11.86 -0.35
C VAL A 159 -5.85 12.74 -0.09
N VAL A 160 -5.74 13.38 1.07
CA VAL A 160 -4.56 14.17 1.45
C VAL A 160 -3.25 13.37 1.38
N VAL A 161 -3.26 12.08 1.76
CA VAL A 161 -2.06 11.22 1.70
C VAL A 161 -1.71 10.87 0.25
N GLU A 162 -2.72 10.68 -0.60
CA GLU A 162 -2.54 10.46 -2.03
C GLU A 162 -1.95 11.70 -2.71
N ASN A 163 -2.50 12.88 -2.39
CA ASN A 163 -1.98 14.15 -2.87
C ASN A 163 -0.54 14.38 -2.40
N PHE A 164 -0.21 14.02 -1.16
CA PHE A 164 1.18 14.08 -0.67
C PHE A 164 2.11 13.21 -1.51
N PHE A 165 1.74 11.95 -1.78
CA PHE A 165 2.53 11.08 -2.64
C PHE A 165 2.64 11.59 -4.08
N GLY A 166 1.56 12.18 -4.59
CA GLY A 166 1.54 12.86 -5.89
C GLY A 166 2.60 13.96 -5.98
N ARG A 167 2.64 14.83 -4.97
CA ARG A 167 3.64 15.90 -4.88
C ARG A 167 5.06 15.34 -4.73
N LEU A 168 5.26 14.40 -3.80
CA LEU A 168 6.54 13.73 -3.56
C LEU A 168 7.12 13.15 -4.86
N LYS A 169 6.30 12.41 -5.62
CA LYS A 169 6.75 11.76 -6.85
C LYS A 169 6.91 12.71 -8.04
N THR A 170 6.25 13.85 -7.99
CA THR A 170 6.40 14.92 -9.00
C THR A 170 7.71 15.69 -8.78
N LEU A 171 8.05 15.99 -7.52
CA LEU A 171 9.24 16.76 -7.19
C LEU A 171 10.53 15.94 -7.25
N TRP A 172 10.49 14.67 -6.84
CA TRP A 172 11.70 13.89 -6.58
C TRP A 172 11.77 12.64 -7.44
N ALA A 173 12.65 12.66 -8.44
CA ALA A 173 12.91 11.50 -9.30
C ALA A 173 13.35 10.26 -8.50
N VAL A 174 14.10 10.45 -7.41
CA VAL A 174 14.54 9.35 -6.52
C VAL A 174 13.35 8.58 -5.92
N ALA A 175 12.19 9.24 -5.72
CA ALA A 175 10.98 8.64 -5.18
C ALA A 175 9.95 8.23 -6.25
N SER A 176 10.23 8.46 -7.54
CA SER A 176 9.30 8.18 -8.65
C SER A 176 9.90 7.34 -9.78
N GLU A 177 11.21 7.20 -9.87
CA GLU A 177 11.89 6.32 -10.82
C GLU A 177 12.40 5.05 -10.15
N THR A 178 12.81 4.04 -10.93
CA THR A 178 13.34 2.81 -10.34
C THR A 178 14.57 3.13 -9.49
N TYR A 179 14.54 2.76 -8.21
CA TYR A 179 15.66 2.96 -7.31
C TYR A 179 16.77 1.94 -7.63
N THR A 180 17.94 2.46 -8.02
CA THR A 180 19.08 1.66 -8.48
C THR A 180 20.29 1.73 -7.56
N TRP A 181 20.24 2.57 -6.52
CA TRP A 181 21.36 2.81 -5.62
C TRP A 181 21.40 1.78 -4.47
N LYS A 182 22.41 1.88 -3.59
CA LYS A 182 22.55 0.99 -2.43
C LYS A 182 21.31 1.09 -1.53
N ARG A 183 20.77 -0.06 -1.11
CA ARG A 183 19.57 -0.13 -0.27
C ARG A 183 19.76 0.53 1.09
N GLU A 184 20.96 0.45 1.65
CA GLU A 184 21.33 1.08 2.92
C GLU A 184 21.08 2.59 2.93
N ASN A 185 21.14 3.24 1.77
CA ASN A 185 20.91 4.68 1.65
C ASN A 185 19.44 5.03 1.33
N TYR A 186 18.58 4.03 1.08
CA TYR A 186 17.22 4.27 0.62
C TYR A 186 16.44 5.11 1.61
N ASP A 187 16.46 4.72 2.89
CA ASP A 187 15.72 5.40 3.95
C ASP A 187 16.15 6.86 4.06
N LEU A 188 17.47 7.13 4.07
CA LEU A 188 18.01 8.49 4.11
C LEU A 188 17.47 9.35 2.95
N PHE A 189 17.54 8.87 1.72
CA PHE A 189 17.09 9.64 0.56
C PHE A 189 15.57 9.82 0.53
N PHE A 190 14.82 8.77 0.86
CA PHE A 190 13.37 8.82 0.84
C PHE A 190 12.84 9.76 1.96
N GLN A 191 13.41 9.67 3.17
CA GLN A 191 13.09 10.57 4.28
C GLN A 191 13.44 12.02 3.96
N ALA A 192 14.58 12.28 3.30
CA ALA A 192 14.93 13.61 2.82
C ALA A 192 13.90 14.14 1.81
N CYS A 193 13.43 13.31 0.88
CA CYS A 193 12.37 13.67 -0.06
C CYS A 193 11.05 14.02 0.67
N VAL A 194 10.67 13.24 1.70
CA VAL A 194 9.49 13.53 2.53
C VAL A 194 9.65 14.87 3.26
N ALA A 195 10.80 15.13 3.87
CA ALA A 195 11.07 16.37 4.58
C ALA A 195 11.06 17.59 3.64
N PHE A 196 11.68 17.51 2.46
CA PHE A 196 11.64 18.59 1.49
C PHE A 196 10.26 18.79 0.88
N THR A 197 9.46 17.72 0.74
CA THR A 197 8.05 17.84 0.33
C THR A 197 7.26 18.62 1.38
N ASN A 198 7.47 18.36 2.67
CA ASN A 198 6.86 19.17 3.74
C ASN A 198 7.23 20.66 3.64
N VAL A 199 8.50 20.97 3.38
CA VAL A 199 8.94 22.37 3.16
C VAL A 199 8.23 22.97 1.97
N HIS A 200 8.18 22.26 0.84
CA HIS A 200 7.50 22.72 -0.36
C HIS A 200 6.00 22.97 -0.12
N ILE A 201 5.32 22.11 0.65
CA ILE A 201 3.88 22.24 0.95
C ILE A 201 3.60 23.50 1.78
N LYS A 202 4.54 23.92 2.65
CA LYS A 202 4.40 25.18 3.41
C LYS A 202 4.34 26.42 2.53
N PHE A 203 5.01 26.40 1.38
CA PHE A 203 4.99 27.50 0.41
C PHE A 203 3.90 27.33 -0.64
N LEU A 204 3.62 26.09 -1.04
CA LEU A 204 2.68 25.73 -2.09
C LEU A 204 1.82 24.56 -1.62
N PRO A 205 0.64 24.82 -1.03
CA PRO A 205 -0.26 23.79 -0.53
C PRO A 205 -0.59 22.70 -1.55
N LEU A 206 -1.06 21.55 -1.07
CA LEU A 206 -1.50 20.45 -1.91
C LEU A 206 -2.73 20.84 -2.75
N ARG A 207 -2.82 20.29 -3.96
CA ARG A 207 -3.88 20.54 -4.95
C ARG A 207 -4.37 19.21 -5.53
N ASP A 208 -5.55 19.22 -6.14
CA ASP A 208 -6.12 18.02 -6.78
C ASP A 208 -5.23 17.47 -7.92
N GLU A 209 -4.47 18.34 -8.58
CA GLU A 209 -3.44 17.97 -9.56
C GLU A 209 -2.43 16.97 -9.02
N ASP A 210 -2.10 17.05 -7.73
CA ASP A 210 -1.16 16.13 -7.10
C ASP A 210 -1.72 14.70 -7.10
N GLY A 211 -3.00 14.52 -6.75
CA GLY A 211 -3.68 13.22 -6.84
C GLY A 211 -3.77 12.69 -8.27
N HIS A 212 -4.02 13.56 -9.26
CA HIS A 212 -3.97 13.17 -10.68
C HIS A 212 -2.57 12.71 -11.11
N ASN A 213 -1.51 13.37 -10.63
CA ASN A 213 -0.13 12.97 -10.88
C ASN A 213 0.19 11.62 -10.26
N LEU A 214 -0.27 11.35 -9.04
CA LEU A 214 -0.15 10.02 -8.42
C LEU A 214 -0.85 8.95 -9.26
N ASN A 215 -2.09 9.19 -9.69
CA ASN A 215 -2.85 8.25 -10.51
C ASN A 215 -2.13 7.92 -11.82
N ARG A 216 -1.59 8.94 -12.52
CA ARG A 216 -0.78 8.75 -13.73
C ARG A 216 0.45 7.87 -13.44
N TYR A 217 1.12 8.12 -12.33
CA TYR A 217 2.28 7.34 -11.89
C TYR A 217 1.91 5.87 -11.62
N VAL A 218 0.87 5.61 -10.84
CA VAL A 218 0.41 4.26 -10.49
C VAL A 218 0.01 3.49 -11.74
N ASN A 219 -0.75 4.11 -12.65
CA ASN A 219 -1.16 3.48 -13.91
C ASN A 219 0.03 3.11 -14.80
N ARG A 220 1.06 3.96 -14.87
CA ARG A 220 2.32 3.64 -15.57
C ARG A 220 3.05 2.45 -14.95
N MET A 221 3.05 2.33 -13.62
CA MET A 221 3.65 1.19 -12.94
C MET A 221 2.88 -0.11 -13.18
N LEU A 222 1.55 -0.10 -13.03
CA LEU A 222 0.70 -1.27 -13.22
C LEU A 222 0.83 -1.81 -14.65
N SER A 223 0.71 -0.95 -15.66
CA SER A 223 0.89 -1.34 -17.06
C SER A 223 2.29 -1.89 -17.36
N SER A 224 3.34 -1.33 -16.74
CA SER A 224 4.70 -1.87 -16.86
C SER A 224 4.84 -3.25 -16.20
N GLY A 225 4.14 -3.47 -15.09
CA GLY A 225 4.03 -4.76 -14.41
C GLY A 225 3.33 -5.83 -15.24
N GLU A 226 2.22 -5.47 -15.88
CA GLU A 226 1.47 -6.34 -16.78
C GLU A 226 2.30 -6.77 -18.00
N LYS A 227 3.01 -5.82 -18.63
CA LYS A 227 3.95 -6.12 -19.72
C LYS A 227 5.03 -7.13 -19.30
N LYS A 228 5.61 -6.95 -18.11
CA LYS A 228 6.60 -7.89 -17.54
C LYS A 228 5.99 -9.28 -17.26
N LYS A 229 4.77 -9.32 -16.70
CA LYS A 229 4.03 -10.58 -16.46
C LYS A 229 3.75 -11.32 -17.77
N GLY A 230 3.28 -10.63 -18.80
CA GLY A 230 3.03 -11.19 -20.13
C GLY A 230 4.29 -11.77 -20.77
N SER A 231 5.38 -11.00 -20.80
CA SER A 231 6.67 -11.46 -21.33
C SER A 231 7.20 -12.70 -20.60
N ARG A 232 7.04 -12.75 -19.26
CA ARG A 232 7.40 -13.92 -18.46
C ARG A 232 6.55 -15.13 -18.81
N ALA A 233 5.23 -14.97 -18.98
CA ALA A 233 4.34 -16.05 -19.37
C ALA A 233 4.71 -16.62 -20.75
N SER A 234 4.99 -15.76 -21.73
CA SER A 234 5.47 -16.18 -23.05
C SER A 234 6.79 -16.96 -22.98
N SER A 235 7.72 -16.50 -22.14
CA SER A 235 9.02 -17.16 -21.95
C SER A 235 8.87 -18.53 -21.29
N VAL A 236 8.01 -18.65 -20.27
CA VAL A 236 7.70 -19.93 -19.61
C VAL A 236 7.02 -20.89 -20.59
N LYS A 237 6.07 -20.42 -21.40
CA LYS A 237 5.43 -21.25 -22.44
C LYS A 237 6.46 -21.79 -23.43
N LYS A 238 7.33 -20.94 -23.98
CA LYS A 238 8.41 -21.35 -24.87
C LYS A 238 9.36 -22.36 -24.22
N TYR A 239 9.69 -22.19 -22.94
CA TYR A 239 10.52 -23.13 -22.19
C TYR A 239 9.82 -24.49 -22.02
N ARG A 240 8.55 -24.49 -21.63
CA ARG A 240 7.74 -25.72 -21.49
C ARG A 240 7.64 -26.47 -22.81
N GLU A 241 7.39 -25.77 -23.91
CA GLU A 241 7.34 -26.35 -25.26
C GLU A 241 8.71 -26.94 -25.68
N LYS A 242 9.81 -26.22 -25.45
CA LYS A 242 11.17 -26.75 -25.72
C LYS A 242 11.49 -27.97 -24.87
N ARG A 243 11.09 -27.97 -23.60
CA ARG A 243 11.28 -29.12 -22.69
C ARG A 243 10.46 -30.32 -23.16
N LYS A 244 9.20 -30.12 -23.54
CA LYS A 244 8.34 -31.17 -24.11
C LYS A 244 8.98 -31.79 -25.35
N ARG A 245 9.40 -30.96 -26.32
CA ARG A 245 10.11 -31.44 -27.53
C ARG A 245 11.38 -32.22 -27.20
N ARG A 246 12.15 -31.81 -26.19
CA ARG A 246 13.34 -32.57 -25.76
C ARG A 246 12.96 -33.94 -25.21
N LEU A 247 11.95 -34.01 -24.34
CA LEU A 247 11.46 -35.28 -23.78
C LEU A 247 10.90 -36.20 -24.87
N ASP A 248 10.15 -35.65 -25.82
CA ASP A 248 9.61 -36.38 -26.98
C ASP A 248 10.73 -36.93 -27.89
N LEU A 249 11.91 -36.32 -27.92
CA LEU A 249 13.09 -36.82 -28.65
C LEU A 249 13.83 -37.95 -27.92
N PHE A 250 13.65 -38.09 -26.60
CA PHE A 250 14.28 -39.15 -25.80
C PHE A 250 13.38 -40.39 -25.63
N LEU A 251 12.12 -40.31 -26.06
CA LEU A 251 11.17 -41.43 -26.08
C LEU A 251 10.94 -41.84 -27.55
N PRO A 252 11.51 -42.96 -28.04
CA PRO A 252 11.22 -43.44 -29.38
C PRO A 252 9.74 -43.84 -29.46
N ASN A 253 9.06 -43.46 -30.55
CA ASN A 253 7.75 -44.01 -30.88
C ASN A 253 7.88 -45.54 -31.05
N GLY A 254 7.40 -46.28 -30.07
CA GLY A 254 7.33 -47.73 -30.14
C GLY A 254 6.78 -48.32 -28.84
N GLU A 255 5.54 -48.80 -28.93
CA GLU A 255 4.80 -49.66 -27.99
C GLU A 255 3.98 -48.93 -26.89
N ASN A 256 2.69 -48.80 -27.19
CA ASN A 256 1.62 -48.74 -26.20
C ASN A 256 1.68 -50.01 -25.33
N ASP A 257 1.76 -49.87 -24.01
CA ASP A 257 0.73 -50.35 -23.08
C ASP A 257 1.24 -50.26 -21.63
N HIS A 258 0.36 -49.78 -20.75
CA HIS A 258 0.45 -49.86 -19.28
C HIS A 258 1.69 -49.29 -18.57
N VAL A 259 1.67 -47.99 -18.25
CA VAL A 259 2.04 -47.52 -16.90
C VAL A 259 1.14 -46.34 -16.51
N SER A 260 -0.10 -46.64 -16.17
CA SER A 260 -0.88 -45.79 -15.27
C SER A 260 -0.35 -46.03 -13.86
N GLN A 261 0.53 -45.17 -13.35
CA GLN A 261 0.59 -44.81 -11.93
C GLN A 261 1.77 -43.87 -11.62
N GLY A 262 1.43 -42.75 -10.98
CA GLY A 262 2.31 -42.03 -10.07
C GLY A 262 3.29 -41.04 -10.73
N VAL A 263 2.86 -39.79 -10.92
CA VAL A 263 3.21 -38.68 -10.02
C VAL A 263 2.19 -37.57 -10.26
N GLU A 264 1.13 -37.53 -9.44
CA GLU A 264 0.36 -36.30 -9.24
C GLU A 264 1.29 -35.30 -8.55
N PHE A 265 1.82 -34.34 -9.32
CA PHE A 265 2.32 -33.12 -8.72
C PHE A 265 1.09 -32.28 -8.35
N PHE A 266 0.86 -32.16 -7.05
CA PHE A 266 -0.10 -31.25 -6.44
C PHE A 266 -0.09 -29.89 -7.14
N ASP A 267 -1.20 -29.59 -7.81
CA ASP A 267 -1.56 -28.25 -8.23
C ASP A 267 -2.02 -27.54 -6.96
N ASP A 268 -1.14 -26.76 -6.32
CA ASP A 268 -1.56 -25.77 -5.32
C ASP A 268 -2.22 -24.59 -6.05
N SER A 269 -3.35 -24.91 -6.68
CA SER A 269 -4.40 -24.01 -7.09
C SER A 269 -5.48 -23.98 -6.01
N ASP A 270 -5.11 -23.74 -4.76
CA ASP A 270 -6.10 -23.31 -3.77
C ASP A 270 -6.24 -21.80 -3.84
N GLY A 271 -7.21 -21.41 -4.67
CA GLY A 271 -7.99 -20.21 -4.44
C GLY A 271 -8.69 -20.32 -3.10
N SER A 272 -8.06 -19.79 -2.06
CA SER A 272 -8.80 -19.23 -0.93
C SER A 272 -9.04 -17.75 -1.22
N ASN A 273 -10.24 -17.47 -1.73
CA ASN A 273 -10.89 -16.20 -1.49
C ASN A 273 -10.98 -15.99 0.02
N PHE A 274 -10.25 -15.00 0.56
CA PHE A 274 -10.68 -14.17 1.69
C PHE A 274 -10.03 -12.78 1.59
#